data_AF-A0A924Q2Z2-F1
#
_entry.id   AF-A0A924Q2Z2-F1
#
_cell.length_a   1.000
_cell.length_b   1.000
_cell.length_c   1.000
_cell.angle_alpha   90.00
_cell.angle_beta   90.00
_cell.angle_gamma   90.00
#
_symmetry.space_group_name_H-M   'P 1'
#
loop_
_entity.id
_entity.type
_entity.pdbx_description
1 polymer ?
#
loop_
_entity_poly.entity_id
_entity_poly.type
_entity_poly.pdbx_seq_one_letter_code
_entity_poly.pdbx_strand_id
1 'polypeptide(L)' 'MADSDKVFAGSIPKFYDTLMVPLIFQAYADHLAQLVAGSSPGSVLETAAGSGVVTRALAPQLKPDARYLVTDLN' A
#
# COMPACT_ATOMS: atom_id res chain seq x y z
N MET A 1 -22.04 -17.75 -11.20
CA MET A 1 -20.84 -18.00 -10.36
C MET A 1 -19.97 -16.75 -10.44
N ALA A 2 -20.22 -15.74 -9.58
CA ALA A 2 -19.46 -14.46 -9.55
C ALA A 2 -19.78 -13.57 -8.32
N ASP A 3 -20.29 -14.13 -7.22
CA ASP A 3 -20.82 -13.31 -6.09
C ASP A 3 -20.10 -13.53 -4.75
N SER A 4 -19.16 -14.48 -4.68
CA SER A 4 -18.47 -14.85 -3.43
C SER A 4 -17.10 -14.19 -3.22
N ASP A 5 -16.56 -13.49 -4.23
CA ASP A 5 -15.19 -12.94 -4.18
C ASP A 5 -15.10 -11.51 -3.60
N LYS A 6 -16.22 -10.90 -3.18
CA LYS A 6 -16.29 -9.44 -2.96
C LYS A 6 -16.57 -8.96 -1.55
N VAL A 7 -16.69 -9.83 -0.55
CA VAL A 7 -17.02 -9.39 0.80
C VAL A 7 -15.78 -9.42 1.70
N PHE A 8 -14.88 -8.44 1.50
CA PHE A 8 -13.84 -8.12 2.47
C PHE A 8 -14.43 -7.24 3.57
N ALA A 9 -15.21 -7.85 4.47
CA ALA A 9 -15.98 -7.15 5.50
C ALA A 9 -15.87 -7.85 6.87
N GLY A 10 -16.48 -7.23 7.89
CA GLY A 10 -16.44 -7.75 9.25
C GLY A 10 -15.08 -7.56 9.92
N SER A 11 -14.61 -8.57 10.65
CA SER A 11 -13.36 -8.49 11.41
C SER A 11 -12.09 -8.79 10.59
N ILE A 12 -12.24 -9.36 9.39
CA ILE A 12 -11.12 -9.76 8.53
C ILE A 12 -10.23 -8.56 8.14
N PRO A 13 -10.76 -7.42 7.66
CA PRO A 13 -9.92 -6.26 7.34
C PRO A 13 -9.08 -5.79 8.54
N LYS A 14 -9.73 -5.73 9.72
CA LYS A 14 -9.06 -5.32 10.95
C LYS A 14 -7.91 -6.27 11.33
N PHE A 15 -8.12 -7.58 11.28
CA PHE A 15 -7.07 -8.55 11.59
C PHE A 15 -5.96 -8.57 10.55
N TYR A 16 -6.30 -8.34 9.28
CA TYR A 16 -5.32 -8.23 8.21
C TYR A 16 -4.39 -7.03 8.45
N ASP A 17 -4.96 -5.87 8.75
CA ASP A 17 -4.21 -4.64 9.01
C ASP A 17 -3.40 -4.67 10.31
N THR A 18 -3.93 -5.28 11.38
CA THR A 18 -3.26 -5.25 12.69
C THR A 18 -2.29 -6.40 12.91
N LEU A 19 -2.45 -7.52 12.22
CA LEU A 19 -1.62 -8.71 12.41
C LEU A 19 -0.78 -9.02 11.17
N MET A 20 -1.41 -9.16 10.00
CA MET A 20 -0.71 -9.63 8.81
C MET A 20 0.18 -8.54 8.20
N VAL A 21 -0.28 -7.29 8.18
CA VAL A 21 0.52 -6.17 7.67
C VAL A 21 1.83 -6.01 8.44
N PRO A 22 1.86 -5.89 9.78
CA PRO A 22 3.11 -5.74 10.51
C PRO A 22 4.04 -6.97 10.42
N LEU A 23 3.48 -8.19 10.42
CA LEU A 23 4.27 -9.41 10.52
C LEU A 23 4.83 -9.90 9.18
N ILE A 24 4.08 -9.73 8.09
CA ILE A 24 4.41 -10.32 6.80
C ILE A 24 4.73 -9.24 5.78
N PHE A 25 3.90 -8.19 5.69
CA PHE A 25 3.97 -7.24 4.55
C PHE A 25 4.85 -6.02 4.80
N GLN A 26 5.04 -5.61 6.05
CA GLN A 26 5.77 -4.37 6.37
C GLN A 26 7.19 -4.38 5.82
N ALA A 27 7.94 -5.46 6.01
CA ALA A 27 9.31 -5.55 5.50
C ALA A 27 9.40 -5.43 3.97
N TYR A 28 8.43 -5.99 3.25
CA TYR A 28 8.37 -5.87 1.79
C TYR A 28 7.93 -4.47 1.35
N ALA A 29 7.01 -3.85 2.08
CA ALA A 29 6.60 -2.48 1.82
C ALA A 29 7.77 -1.50 2.02
N ASP A 30 8.54 -1.67 3.08
CA ASP A 30 9.73 -0.86 3.37
C ASP A 30 10.78 -1.05 2.27
N HIS A 31 11.04 -2.29 1.85
CA HIS A 31 11.99 -2.58 0.78
C HIS A 31 11.54 -2.01 -0.57
N LEU A 32 10.26 -2.15 -0.93
CA LEU A 32 9.72 -1.55 -2.14
C LEU A 32 9.79 -0.02 -2.11
N ALA A 33 9.46 0.58 -0.96
CA ALA A 33 9.53 2.02 -0.78
C ALA A 33 10.96 2.55 -0.98
N GLN A 34 11.97 1.86 -0.45
CA GLN A 34 13.38 2.21 -0.68
C GLN A 34 13.76 2.16 -2.16
N LEU A 35 13.34 1.13 -2.89
CA LEU A 35 13.62 1.00 -4.32
C LEU A 35 12.99 2.14 -5.13
N VAL A 36 11.72 2.45 -4.86
CA VAL A 36 11.00 3.52 -5.58
C VAL A 36 11.55 4.89 -5.22
N ALA A 37 11.79 5.17 -3.93
CA ALA A 37 12.37 6.45 -3.51
C ALA A 37 13.80 6.63 -4.06
N GLY A 38 14.57 5.53 -4.17
CA GLY A 38 15.93 5.53 -4.72
C GLY A 38 16.01 6.03 -6.16
N SER A 39 14.95 5.87 -6.97
CA SER A 39 14.91 6.46 -8.31
C SER A 39 14.55 7.95 -8.34
N SER A 40 14.31 8.58 -7.18
CA SER A 40 13.93 10.00 -7.05
C SER A 40 12.80 10.44 -8.00
N PRO A 41 11.65 9.74 -8.02
CA PRO A 41 10.59 10.00 -8.99
C PRO A 41 9.91 11.35 -8.75
N GLY A 42 9.59 12.07 -9.82
CA GLY A 42 8.75 13.28 -9.76
C GLY A 42 7.25 12.96 -9.76
N SER A 43 6.85 11.73 -10.11
CA SER A 43 5.47 11.28 -10.07
C SER A 43 5.39 9.78 -9.83
N VAL A 44 4.48 9.34 -8.96
CA VAL A 44 4.22 7.95 -8.60
C VAL A 44 2.71 7.69 -8.68
N LEU A 45 2.34 6.59 -9.34
CA LEU A 45 0.99 6.03 -9.29
C LEU A 45 1.05 4.70 -8.55
N GLU A 46 0.39 4.62 -7.40
CA GLU A 46 0.11 3.37 -6.70
C GLU A 46 -1.31 2.91 -7.04
N THR A 47 -1.41 1.72 -7.61
CA THR A 47 -2.67 1.04 -7.91
C THR A 47 -2.85 -0.13 -6.96
N ALA A 48 -4.10 -0.49 -6.65
CA ALA A 48 -4.42 -1.57 -5.73
C ALA A 48 -3.74 -1.36 -4.35
N ALA A 49 -3.85 -0.15 -3.83
CA ALA A 49 -3.21 0.23 -2.56
C ALA A 49 -3.67 -0.61 -1.36
N GLY A 50 -4.86 -1.22 -1.43
CA GLY A 50 -5.42 -2.09 -0.41
C GLY A 50 -5.39 -1.41 0.97
N SER A 51 -4.73 -2.06 1.93
CA SER A 51 -4.55 -1.51 3.28
C SER A 51 -3.58 -0.33 3.36
N GLY A 52 -2.98 0.13 2.27
CA GLY A 52 -2.08 1.29 2.20
C GLY A 52 -0.72 1.09 2.88
N VAL A 53 -0.28 -0.16 3.10
CA VAL A 53 1.02 -0.42 3.75
C VAL A 53 2.18 0.19 2.96
N VAL A 54 2.18 0.06 1.64
CA VAL A 54 3.18 0.66 0.76
C VAL A 54 3.03 2.18 0.74
N THR A 55 1.80 2.70 0.63
CA THR A 55 1.53 4.14 0.72
C THR A 55 2.18 4.78 1.94
N ARG A 56 1.99 4.19 3.13
CA ARG A 56 2.56 4.73 4.38
C ARG A 56 4.08 4.62 4.43
N ALA A 57 4.66 3.56 3.87
CA ALA A 57 6.10 3.38 3.81
C ALA A 57 6.77 4.33 2.81
N LEU A 58 6.15 4.57 1.66
CA LEU A 58 6.73 5.34 0.55
C LEU A 58 6.49 6.85 0.68
N ALA A 59 5.31 7.29 1.10
CA ALA A 59 4.99 8.72 1.13
C ALA A 59 6.01 9.59 1.90
N PRO A 60 6.55 9.17 3.06
CA PRO A 60 7.57 9.95 3.78
C PRO A 60 8.94 10.00 3.08
N GLN A 61 9.20 9.12 2.11
CA GLN A 61 10.49 9.01 1.42
C GLN A 61 10.51 9.78 0.08
N LEU A 62 9.35 10.20 -0.42
CA LEU A 62 9.25 10.99 -1.65
C LEU A 62 9.70 12.43 -1.40
N LYS A 63 10.19 13.08 -2.47
CA LYS A 63 10.52 14.50 -2.43
C LYS A 63 9.25 15.34 -2.19
N PRO A 64 9.37 16.51 -1.54
CA PRO A 64 8.20 17.37 -1.28
C PRO A 64 7.41 17.79 -2.51
N ASP A 65 8.06 17.86 -3.67
CA ASP A 65 7.47 18.24 -4.97
C ASP A 65 7.01 17.05 -5.81
N ALA A 66 7.23 15.81 -5.35
CA ALA A 66 6.77 14.62 -6.04
C ALA A 66 5.24 14.51 -5.99
N ARG A 67 4.62 14.16 -7.12
CA ARG A 67 3.19 13.86 -7.17
C ARG A 67 2.95 12.39 -6.84
N TYR A 68 2.15 12.12 -5.82
CA TYR A 68 1.80 10.74 -5.46
C TYR A 68 0.29 10.53 -5.57
N LEU A 69 -0.13 9.74 -6.57
CA LEU A 69 -1.51 9.34 -6.76
C LEU A 69 -1.69 7.90 -6.28
N VAL A 70 -2.62 7.68 -5.38
CA VAL A 70 -2.90 6.38 -4.77
C VAL A 70 -4.34 6.00 -5.08
N THR A 71 -4.55 4.79 -5.60
CA THR A 71 -5.85 4.30 -6.04
C THR A 71 -6.07 2.86 -5.58
N ASP A 72 -7.31 2.55 -5.22
CA ASP A 72 -7.80 1.20 -5.01
C ASP A 72 -9.21 1.09 -5.60
N LEU A 73 -9.67 -0.13 -5.85
CA LEU A 73 -11.01 -0.38 -6.37
C LEU A 73 -12.07 -0.38 -5.25
N ASN A 74 -11.65 -0.62 -4.00
CA ASN A 74 -12.53 -0.75 -2.83
C ASN A 74 -12.70 0.56 -2.05
#